data_AF-A0A7V3UCL5-F1
#
_entry.id   AF-A0A7V3UCL5-F1
#
_cell.length_a   1.000
_cell.length_b   1.000
_cell.length_c   1.000
_cell.angle_alpha   90.00
_cell.angle_beta   90.00
_cell.angle_gamma   90.00
#
_symmetry.space_group_name_H-M   'P 1'
#
loop_
_entity.id
_entity.type
_entity.pdbx_description
1 polymer ?
#
loop_
_entity_poly.entity_id
_entity_poly.type
_entity_poly.pdbx_seq_one_letter_code
_entity_poly.pdbx_strand_id
1 'polypeptide(L)'
;MVICRKIKKILPAIILLASAGIVFGQKDSLSTIDVSKINKVHRFFGYTPIAFVDPSFRISDLKKVSFIELSDKNYMISAKNVSKKILLKTQVKNSGDSAQGAYFFPGFYYTNIQLYRLENDSVFPLPSILPDHPDKFGFRYVSVAPHDTVQLLVEITQLKTYNNSLSPRFVKPDQLADYMLSLQRRRQQNDFVTYIFCGLLLMMILFSMANYWLGRSREFLYYAIYAFLMGVMLSTKPFFYLTIRPISFFLESYFDFILQCVSICFYMAFMIRFLNTRQNHPFLHGLYKYGILGLIAVMLLFTWLHYGTDNFYAENVLENYVTKNVLLLMMVAFLIYSVGKWQDRLLRYLFWGNLLYFIFSLISILHILVPSFISVGILGDSLFYYEIGIFLELTFFLMGLAYKNRKQIIEQTREKEKLKLENERKEFEKRMAVMAAHQEERNRISADIHDELGSGMTTIRLMSEIAKRKMKENTPAEIDKISQSANDVLNKMNAIIWSMNSGNDTLDNLVSYIRAYSLEYFDGTEIYCKVDTPPYIPSRELQGDKRRNIFLCVKESLNNVLKHSGAKEVLVRIFADEFLVIEIIDNGVGIDVNNLRMFGNGLKNIARRMKSIGGSFEILNNNGVTTILRYPL
;
A
#
# COMPACT_ATOMS: atom_id res chain seq x y z
N MET A 1 15.08 -41.80 19.43
CA MET A 1 16.33 -42.13 20.16
C MET A 1 17.38 -42.88 19.31
N VAL A 2 17.00 -43.60 18.25
CA VAL A 2 17.95 -44.24 17.30
C VAL A 2 18.61 -43.24 16.32
N ILE A 3 17.94 -42.11 16.04
CA ILE A 3 18.42 -41.06 15.12
C ILE A 3 19.59 -40.24 15.72
N CYS A 4 19.57 -39.92 17.02
CA CYS A 4 20.68 -39.20 17.68
C CYS A 4 22.00 -40.00 17.73
N ARG A 5 21.95 -41.34 17.73
CA ARG A 5 23.16 -42.19 17.70
C ARG A 5 23.79 -42.28 16.31
N LYS A 6 23.02 -42.10 15.22
CA LYS A 6 23.58 -42.01 13.86
C LYS A 6 24.18 -40.63 13.58
N ILE A 7 23.58 -39.55 14.09
CA ILE A 7 24.08 -38.17 13.92
C ILE A 7 25.43 -37.96 14.64
N LYS A 8 25.62 -38.54 15.84
CA LYS A 8 26.90 -38.46 16.58
C LYS A 8 28.09 -39.18 15.90
N LYS A 9 27.84 -40.11 14.97
CA LYS A 9 28.90 -40.80 14.19
C LYS A 9 29.26 -40.08 12.88
N ILE A 10 28.44 -39.12 12.42
CA ILE A 10 28.64 -38.44 11.14
C ILE A 10 29.53 -37.19 11.31
N LEU A 11 29.47 -36.52 12.46
CA LEU A 11 30.29 -35.32 12.73
C LEU A 11 31.81 -35.59 12.75
N PRO A 12 32.33 -36.72 13.29
CA PRO A 12 33.74 -37.08 13.16
C PRO A 12 34.11 -37.66 11.79
N ALA A 13 33.15 -38.26 11.07
CA ALA A 13 33.39 -38.84 9.74
C ALA A 13 33.60 -37.76 8.66
N ILE A 14 32.99 -36.59 8.82
CA ILE A 14 33.19 -35.41 7.95
C ILE A 14 34.60 -34.80 8.14
N ILE A 15 35.23 -35.00 9.31
CA ILE A 15 36.59 -34.51 9.58
C ILE A 15 37.65 -35.55 9.20
N LEU A 16 37.35 -36.85 9.27
CA LEU A 16 38.30 -37.93 8.95
C LEU A 16 38.42 -38.28 7.45
N LEU A 17 37.39 -38.02 6.64
CA LEU A 17 37.44 -38.27 5.19
C LEU A 17 38.35 -37.29 4.40
N ALA A 18 38.91 -36.28 5.06
CA ALA A 18 39.89 -35.35 4.48
C ALA A 18 41.36 -35.82 4.63
N SER A 19 41.62 -37.03 5.14
CA SER A 19 42.99 -37.47 5.51
C SER A 19 43.34 -38.93 5.18
N ALA A 20 42.89 -39.45 4.04
CA ALA A 20 43.34 -40.75 3.55
C ALA A 20 43.87 -40.64 2.11
N GLY A 21 45.14 -40.21 1.98
CA GLY A 21 45.91 -40.39 0.75
C GLY A 21 46.30 -41.86 0.63
N ILE A 22 45.57 -42.61 -0.19
CA ILE A 22 45.96 -43.98 -0.55
C ILE A 22 46.82 -43.89 -1.81
N VAL A 23 48.10 -44.19 -1.66
CA VAL A 23 49.07 -44.35 -2.75
C VAL A 23 48.80 -45.70 -3.42
N PHE A 24 48.34 -45.69 -4.68
CA PHE A 24 48.28 -46.88 -5.52
C PHE A 24 49.36 -46.81 -6.61
N GLY A 25 50.03 -47.95 -6.80
CA GLY A 25 51.11 -48.12 -7.76
C GLY A 25 50.68 -47.97 -9.22
N GLN A 26 51.60 -47.43 -10.00
CA GLN A 26 51.53 -47.11 -11.43
C GLN A 26 51.35 -48.39 -12.27
N LYS A 27 50.30 -48.47 -13.11
CA LYS A 27 50.11 -49.59 -14.05
C LYS A 27 49.85 -49.01 -15.45
N ASP A 28 50.90 -49.02 -16.28
CA ASP A 28 51.04 -48.27 -17.56
C ASP A 28 50.09 -48.64 -18.73
N SER A 29 48.93 -49.29 -18.53
CA SER A 29 48.02 -49.60 -19.65
C SER A 29 47.06 -48.44 -19.93
N LEU A 30 47.41 -47.57 -20.88
CA LEU A 30 46.53 -46.53 -21.43
C LEU A 30 45.21 -47.13 -21.95
N SER A 31 44.09 -46.56 -21.50
CA SER A 31 42.77 -46.86 -22.06
C SER A 31 42.73 -46.56 -23.57
N THR A 32 42.57 -47.61 -24.40
CA THR A 32 42.46 -47.51 -25.86
C THR A 32 40.98 -47.44 -26.27
N ILE A 33 40.62 -46.40 -27.01
CA ILE A 33 39.25 -46.12 -27.47
C ILE A 33 39.19 -46.34 -28.97
N ASP A 34 38.33 -47.25 -29.43
CA ASP A 34 38.13 -47.51 -30.85
C ASP A 34 37.01 -46.62 -31.42
N VAL A 35 37.36 -45.59 -32.21
CA VAL A 35 36.37 -44.66 -32.78
C VAL A 35 35.38 -45.34 -33.71
N SER A 36 35.78 -46.45 -34.35
CA SER A 36 34.91 -47.21 -35.26
C SER A 36 33.77 -47.94 -34.56
N LYS A 37 33.92 -48.18 -33.25
CA LYS A 37 32.94 -48.90 -32.42
C LYS A 37 32.06 -47.97 -31.59
N ILE A 38 32.22 -46.66 -31.72
CA ILE A 38 31.40 -45.68 -30.99
C ILE A 38 30.02 -45.60 -31.65
N ASN A 39 28.99 -46.15 -30.99
CA ASN A 39 27.62 -46.06 -31.51
C ASN A 39 26.99 -44.67 -31.35
N LYS A 40 27.09 -44.05 -30.16
CA LYS A 40 26.51 -42.72 -29.87
C LYS A 40 27.47 -41.82 -29.09
N VAL A 41 27.74 -42.21 -27.85
CA VAL A 41 28.66 -41.51 -26.95
C VAL A 41 29.48 -42.55 -26.21
N HIS A 42 30.80 -42.41 -26.24
CA HIS A 42 31.70 -43.23 -25.46
C HIS A 42 32.25 -42.40 -24.30
N ARG A 43 31.86 -42.74 -23.06
CA ARG A 43 32.48 -42.20 -21.85
C ARG A 43 33.66 -43.08 -21.50
N PHE A 44 34.80 -42.48 -21.24
CA PHE A 44 35.98 -43.22 -20.83
C PHE A 44 36.46 -42.70 -19.49
N PHE A 45 36.33 -43.57 -18.48
CA PHE A 45 36.89 -43.42 -17.15
C PHE A 45 37.32 -44.80 -16.67
N GLY A 46 38.49 -44.86 -16.03
CA GLY A 46 39.23 -46.08 -15.71
C GLY A 46 40.51 -46.13 -16.54
N TYR A 47 41.65 -45.83 -15.90
CA TYR A 47 43.00 -45.87 -16.47
C TYR A 47 43.29 -44.79 -17.53
N THR A 48 42.86 -43.55 -17.25
CA THR A 48 43.26 -42.37 -18.01
C THR A 48 44.24 -41.56 -17.17
N PRO A 49 45.54 -41.46 -17.55
CA PRO A 49 46.52 -40.68 -16.82
C PRO A 49 46.18 -39.19 -16.90
N ILE A 50 46.07 -38.53 -15.75
CA ILE A 50 45.76 -37.10 -15.61
C ILE A 50 46.83 -36.40 -14.77
N ALA A 51 47.24 -35.21 -15.20
CA ALA A 51 48.15 -34.36 -14.45
C ALA A 51 47.58 -32.94 -14.30
N PHE A 52 47.90 -32.31 -13.17
CA PHE A 52 47.54 -30.92 -12.88
C PHE A 52 48.81 -30.07 -12.85
N VAL A 53 48.94 -29.16 -13.80
CA VAL A 53 50.13 -28.33 -13.98
C VAL A 53 49.79 -26.85 -13.84
N ASP A 54 50.77 -26.03 -13.43
CA ASP A 54 50.53 -24.62 -13.19
C ASP A 54 50.11 -23.87 -14.47
N PRO A 55 49.37 -22.75 -14.36
CA PRO A 55 48.93 -21.96 -15.51
C PRO A 55 50.06 -21.55 -16.48
N SER A 56 51.27 -21.35 -15.94
CA SER A 56 52.47 -20.98 -16.70
C SER A 56 53.12 -22.15 -17.46
N PHE A 57 52.62 -23.38 -17.29
CA PHE A 57 53.15 -24.56 -17.93
C PHE A 57 53.12 -24.45 -19.46
N ARG A 58 54.24 -24.82 -20.09
CA ARG A 58 54.43 -24.94 -21.53
C ARG A 58 54.53 -26.41 -21.91
N ILE A 59 53.90 -26.78 -23.04
CA ILE A 59 53.84 -28.16 -23.51
C ILE A 59 55.23 -28.79 -23.75
N SER A 60 56.25 -27.98 -24.00
CA SER A 60 57.65 -28.39 -24.13
C SER A 60 58.21 -29.08 -22.88
N ASP A 61 57.66 -28.79 -21.69
CA ASP A 61 58.12 -29.34 -20.42
C ASP A 61 57.39 -30.63 -20.02
N LEU A 62 56.62 -31.24 -20.93
CA LEU A 62 55.80 -32.45 -20.67
C LEU A 62 56.59 -33.61 -20.03
N LYS A 63 57.89 -33.75 -20.35
CA LYS A 63 58.75 -34.82 -19.81
C LYS A 63 58.93 -34.75 -18.28
N LYS A 64 58.67 -33.60 -17.66
CA LYS A 64 58.82 -33.39 -16.21
C LYS A 64 57.51 -33.62 -15.44
N VAL A 65 56.43 -33.96 -16.13
CA VAL A 65 55.09 -34.06 -15.55
C VAL A 65 54.78 -35.48 -15.08
N SER A 66 54.42 -35.63 -13.81
CA SER A 66 53.90 -36.87 -13.26
C SER A 66 52.39 -36.96 -13.47
N PHE A 67 51.92 -38.14 -13.91
CA PHE A 67 50.51 -38.41 -14.13
C PHE A 67 49.94 -39.29 -13.00
N ILE A 68 48.70 -39.03 -12.64
CA ILE A 68 47.92 -39.76 -11.64
C ILE A 68 46.82 -40.51 -12.38
N GLU A 69 46.55 -41.76 -12.00
CA GLU A 69 45.42 -42.52 -12.53
C GLU A 69 44.13 -42.20 -11.76
N LEU A 70 43.05 -41.91 -12.50
CA LEU A 70 41.71 -41.74 -11.91
C LEU A 70 40.89 -43.03 -12.10
N SER A 71 40.31 -43.54 -11.00
CA SER A 71 39.45 -44.73 -11.01
C SER A 71 37.95 -44.41 -11.10
N ASP A 72 37.52 -43.21 -10.73
CA ASP A 72 36.11 -42.84 -10.62
C ASP A 72 35.45 -42.45 -11.96
N LYS A 73 34.18 -42.86 -12.14
CA LYS A 73 33.37 -42.59 -13.34
C LYS A 73 32.96 -41.12 -13.53
N ASN A 74 33.13 -40.29 -12.50
CA ASN A 74 32.94 -38.84 -12.53
C ASN A 74 33.91 -38.25 -11.50
N TYR A 75 34.91 -37.52 -11.96
CA TYR A 75 35.89 -36.91 -11.05
C TYR A 75 35.54 -35.46 -10.76
N MET A 76 35.39 -35.11 -9.48
CA MET A 76 35.26 -33.73 -9.03
C MET A 76 36.66 -33.16 -8.76
N ILE A 77 37.03 -32.12 -9.50
CA ILE A 77 38.34 -31.49 -9.38
C ILE A 77 38.38 -30.67 -8.08
N SER A 78 39.33 -30.94 -7.19
CA SER A 78 39.45 -30.17 -5.95
C SER A 78 39.63 -28.68 -6.23
N ALA A 79 39.10 -27.80 -5.36
CA ALA A 79 39.21 -26.34 -5.53
C ALA A 79 40.66 -25.84 -5.69
N LYS A 80 41.65 -26.56 -5.15
CA LYS A 80 43.09 -26.25 -5.32
C LYS A 80 43.61 -26.48 -6.74
N ASN A 81 42.93 -27.33 -7.51
CA ASN A 81 43.35 -27.74 -8.85
C ASN A 81 42.51 -27.11 -9.97
N VAL A 82 41.42 -26.41 -9.66
CA VAL A 82 40.57 -25.74 -10.68
C VAL A 82 41.36 -24.70 -11.48
N SER A 83 42.25 -23.98 -10.82
CA SER A 83 43.14 -23.00 -11.46
C SER A 83 44.25 -23.62 -12.31
N LYS A 84 44.50 -24.92 -12.15
CA LYS A 84 45.59 -25.61 -12.86
C LYS A 84 45.13 -26.02 -14.25
N LYS A 85 46.07 -26.07 -15.18
CA LYS A 85 45.85 -26.75 -16.46
C LYS A 85 45.78 -28.25 -16.21
N ILE A 86 44.86 -28.92 -16.89
CA ILE A 86 44.66 -30.35 -16.78
C ILE A 86 45.18 -30.97 -18.06
N LEU A 87 46.11 -31.91 -17.90
CA LEU A 87 46.65 -32.72 -18.98
C LEU A 87 46.06 -34.11 -18.87
N LEU A 88 45.44 -34.59 -19.94
CA LEU A 88 44.83 -35.91 -20.02
C LEU A 88 45.45 -36.69 -21.18
N LYS A 89 45.92 -37.91 -20.92
CA LYS A 89 46.45 -38.82 -21.95
C LYS A 89 45.45 -39.92 -22.27
N THR A 90 45.21 -40.16 -23.55
CA THR A 90 44.34 -41.27 -24.00
C THR A 90 44.82 -41.80 -25.35
N GLN A 91 44.46 -43.02 -25.70
CA GLN A 91 44.81 -43.63 -26.98
C GLN A 91 43.55 -43.85 -27.81
N VAL A 92 43.56 -43.42 -29.07
CA VAL A 92 42.41 -43.51 -29.97
C VAL A 92 42.82 -44.32 -31.20
N LYS A 93 42.12 -45.42 -31.44
CA LYS A 93 42.33 -46.34 -32.56
C LYS A 93 41.15 -46.27 -33.54
N ASN A 94 41.41 -46.50 -34.82
CA ASN A 94 40.38 -46.79 -35.80
C ASN A 94 40.62 -48.19 -36.37
N SER A 95 39.74 -49.15 -36.05
CA SER A 95 39.82 -50.52 -36.62
C SER A 95 39.05 -50.68 -37.95
N GLY A 96 38.44 -49.61 -38.45
CA GLY A 96 37.67 -49.62 -39.70
C GLY A 96 38.53 -49.34 -40.94
N ASP A 97 37.95 -49.59 -42.11
CA ASP A 97 38.62 -49.46 -43.41
C ASP A 97 38.56 -48.04 -44.00
N SER A 98 37.80 -47.13 -43.38
CA SER A 98 37.71 -45.72 -43.76
C SER A 98 38.22 -44.81 -42.64
N ALA A 99 38.69 -43.61 -42.99
CA ALA A 99 39.03 -42.61 -41.96
C ALA A 99 37.78 -42.29 -41.15
N GLN A 100 37.90 -42.34 -39.82
CA GLN A 100 36.80 -42.06 -38.91
C GLN A 100 37.26 -41.09 -37.83
N GLY A 101 36.31 -40.34 -37.28
CA GLY A 101 36.61 -39.36 -36.26
C GLY A 101 35.45 -39.08 -35.33
N ALA A 102 35.76 -38.49 -34.18
CA ALA A 102 34.81 -38.18 -33.13
C ALA A 102 35.15 -36.83 -32.50
N TYR A 103 34.13 -36.15 -31.97
CA TYR A 103 34.30 -34.97 -31.15
C TYR A 103 34.64 -35.34 -29.72
N PHE A 104 35.78 -34.88 -29.23
CA PHE A 104 36.13 -34.88 -27.83
C PHE A 104 35.34 -33.81 -27.08
N PHE A 105 34.77 -34.18 -25.93
CA PHE A 105 34.03 -33.31 -25.03
C PHE A 105 34.45 -33.57 -23.56
N PRO A 106 35.15 -32.65 -22.89
CA PRO A 106 35.61 -32.84 -21.51
C PRO A 106 34.50 -32.65 -20.46
N GLY A 107 33.41 -31.98 -20.83
CA GLY A 107 32.36 -31.53 -19.93
C GLY A 107 32.03 -30.04 -20.15
N PHE A 108 31.24 -29.48 -19.24
CA PHE A 108 30.87 -28.06 -19.26
C PHE A 108 31.88 -27.22 -18.49
N TYR A 109 31.91 -25.91 -18.76
CA TYR A 109 32.76 -24.92 -18.05
C TYR A 109 34.28 -25.12 -18.24
N TYR A 110 34.70 -25.50 -19.46
CA TYR A 110 36.10 -25.47 -19.89
C TYR A 110 36.28 -24.42 -20.98
N THR A 111 37.31 -23.57 -20.85
CA THR A 111 37.51 -22.39 -21.70
C THR A 111 38.57 -22.60 -22.78
N ASN A 112 39.65 -23.32 -22.45
CA ASN A 112 40.71 -23.68 -23.38
C ASN A 112 40.74 -25.21 -23.52
N ILE A 113 40.58 -25.70 -24.74
CA ILE A 113 40.65 -27.14 -25.07
C ILE A 113 41.55 -27.25 -26.29
N GLN A 114 42.72 -27.85 -26.10
CA GLN A 114 43.70 -28.08 -27.16
C GLN A 114 44.05 -29.57 -27.19
N LEU A 115 44.03 -30.14 -28.39
CA LEU A 115 44.41 -31.52 -28.62
C LEU A 115 45.78 -31.58 -29.27
N TYR A 116 46.58 -32.54 -28.86
CA TYR A 116 47.88 -32.81 -29.43
C TYR A 116 48.01 -34.30 -29.73
N ARG A 117 48.69 -34.63 -30.83
CA ARG A 117 49.16 -35.97 -31.17
C ARG A 117 50.53 -36.19 -30.53
N LEU A 118 50.68 -37.31 -29.84
CA LEU A 118 51.94 -37.78 -29.27
C LEU A 118 52.57 -38.81 -30.21
N GLU A 119 53.80 -38.54 -30.65
CA GLU A 119 54.62 -39.46 -31.46
C GLU A 119 56.05 -39.42 -30.92
N ASN A 120 56.61 -40.57 -30.49
CA ASN A 120 58.00 -40.69 -30.01
C ASN A 120 58.42 -39.56 -29.03
N ASP A 121 57.60 -39.31 -28.00
CA ASP A 121 57.74 -38.23 -27.00
C ASP A 121 57.72 -36.79 -27.55
N SER A 122 57.40 -36.61 -28.83
CA SER A 122 57.15 -35.31 -29.45
C SER A 122 55.65 -35.01 -29.49
N VAL A 123 55.29 -33.73 -29.37
CA VAL A 123 53.91 -33.27 -29.24
C VAL A 123 53.55 -32.38 -30.43
N PHE A 124 52.58 -32.80 -31.23
CA PHE A 124 52.12 -32.07 -32.41
C PHE A 124 50.70 -31.55 -32.20
N PRO A 125 50.44 -30.23 -32.31
CA PRO A 125 49.09 -29.69 -32.12
C PRO A 125 48.15 -30.17 -33.24
N LEU A 126 46.98 -30.67 -32.86
CA LEU A 126 45.90 -30.98 -33.79
C LEU A 126 45.06 -29.73 -34.07
N PRO A 127 44.45 -29.63 -35.26
CA PRO A 127 43.58 -28.50 -35.60
C PRO A 127 42.34 -28.47 -34.71
N SER A 128 42.01 -27.29 -34.18
CA SER A 128 40.85 -27.06 -33.33
C SER A 128 39.56 -26.93 -34.14
N ILE A 129 39.14 -28.03 -34.76
CA ILE A 129 37.91 -28.10 -35.57
C ILE A 129 36.70 -28.20 -34.63
N LEU A 130 35.78 -27.26 -34.81
CA LEU A 130 34.54 -27.11 -34.04
C LEU A 130 33.34 -27.64 -34.84
N PRO A 131 32.30 -28.18 -34.18
CA PRO A 131 31.06 -28.53 -34.86
C PRO A 131 30.28 -27.29 -35.31
N ASP A 132 29.44 -27.45 -36.33
CA ASP A 132 28.50 -26.42 -36.76
C ASP A 132 27.26 -26.42 -35.86
N HIS A 133 27.43 -25.92 -34.63
CA HIS A 133 26.38 -25.83 -33.62
C HIS A 133 26.56 -24.59 -32.74
N PRO A 134 25.50 -23.97 -32.20
CA PRO A 134 25.62 -22.81 -31.30
C PRO A 134 26.48 -23.06 -30.06
N ASP A 135 26.47 -24.28 -29.51
CA ASP A 135 27.24 -24.67 -28.32
C ASP A 135 28.58 -25.36 -28.68
N LYS A 136 29.21 -24.95 -29.79
CA LYS A 136 30.42 -25.58 -30.34
C LYS A 136 31.68 -25.47 -29.50
N PHE A 137 31.77 -24.50 -28.59
CA PHE A 137 33.02 -24.12 -27.93
C PHE A 137 33.66 -25.24 -27.08
N GLY A 138 32.88 -26.21 -26.61
CA GLY A 138 33.35 -27.30 -25.76
C GLY A 138 33.82 -28.56 -26.50
N PHE A 139 33.73 -28.58 -27.84
CA PHE A 139 34.04 -29.77 -28.64
C PHE A 139 35.32 -29.58 -29.46
N ARG A 140 36.09 -30.66 -29.64
CA ARG A 140 37.24 -30.69 -30.56
C ARG A 140 37.22 -31.97 -31.37
N TYR A 141 37.25 -31.87 -32.70
CA TYR A 141 37.24 -33.04 -33.56
C TYR A 141 38.61 -33.73 -33.61
N VAL A 142 38.62 -35.06 -33.61
CA VAL A 142 39.79 -35.89 -33.88
C VAL A 142 39.45 -36.84 -35.02
N SER A 143 40.32 -36.90 -36.02
CA SER A 143 40.25 -37.89 -37.11
C SER A 143 41.42 -38.87 -37.00
N VAL A 144 41.14 -40.16 -37.22
CA VAL A 144 42.13 -41.25 -37.20
C VAL A 144 42.03 -42.02 -38.51
N ALA A 145 43.17 -42.23 -39.16
CA ALA A 145 43.26 -42.96 -40.41
C ALA A 145 42.83 -44.44 -40.25
N PRO A 146 42.44 -45.14 -41.32
CA PRO A 146 42.10 -46.57 -41.27
C PRO A 146 43.24 -47.38 -40.64
N HIS A 147 42.90 -48.31 -39.75
CA HIS A 147 43.85 -49.19 -39.05
C HIS A 147 44.96 -48.47 -38.26
N ASP A 148 44.87 -47.15 -38.07
CA ASP A 148 45.85 -46.35 -37.33
C ASP A 148 45.48 -46.24 -35.85
N THR A 149 46.48 -45.97 -35.01
CA THR A 149 46.32 -45.71 -33.59
C THR A 149 47.12 -44.47 -33.18
N VAL A 150 46.41 -43.48 -32.63
CA VAL A 150 46.94 -42.19 -32.24
C VAL A 150 46.94 -42.06 -30.73
N GLN A 151 48.08 -41.70 -30.15
CA GLN A 151 48.12 -41.24 -28.76
C GLN A 151 47.77 -39.76 -28.70
N LEU A 152 46.78 -39.41 -27.89
CA LEU A 152 46.30 -38.05 -27.70
C LEU A 152 46.72 -37.51 -26.33
N LEU A 153 47.25 -36.29 -26.35
CA LEU A 153 47.38 -35.44 -25.18
C LEU A 153 46.36 -34.32 -25.28
N VAL A 154 45.57 -34.17 -24.23
CA VAL A 154 44.51 -33.17 -24.14
C VAL A 154 44.91 -32.16 -23.07
N GLU A 155 45.07 -30.90 -23.46
CA GLU A 155 45.26 -29.78 -22.54
C GLU A 155 43.92 -29.05 -22.39
N ILE A 156 43.38 -29.05 -21.17
CA ILE A 156 42.15 -28.32 -20.84
C ILE A 156 42.36 -27.37 -19.67
N THR A 157 41.72 -26.21 -19.73
CA THR A 157 41.66 -25.25 -18.62
C THR A 157 40.22 -25.12 -18.16
N GLN A 158 40.02 -25.30 -16.86
CA GLN A 158 38.71 -25.17 -16.24
C GLN A 158 38.39 -23.70 -15.95
N LEU A 159 37.12 -23.34 -16.06
CA LEU A 159 36.60 -22.08 -15.55
C LEU A 159 36.66 -22.06 -14.01
N LYS A 160 36.87 -20.88 -13.43
CA LYS A 160 36.80 -20.61 -11.99
C LYS A 160 35.36 -20.78 -11.49
N THR A 161 34.93 -22.01 -11.25
CA THR A 161 33.59 -22.34 -10.76
C THR A 161 33.61 -23.55 -9.84
N TYR A 162 32.65 -23.61 -8.91
CA TYR A 162 32.41 -24.77 -8.06
C TYR A 162 31.82 -25.95 -8.85
N ASN A 163 31.30 -25.73 -10.06
CA ASN A 163 30.86 -26.81 -10.94
C ASN A 163 32.07 -27.44 -11.66
N ASN A 164 32.77 -28.31 -10.94
CA ASN A 164 34.11 -28.80 -11.27
C ASN A 164 34.15 -30.28 -11.67
N SER A 165 33.09 -30.76 -12.31
CA SER A 165 33.02 -32.13 -12.80
C SER A 165 33.81 -32.29 -14.11
N LEU A 166 34.74 -33.23 -14.11
CA LEU A 166 35.39 -33.72 -15.32
C LEU A 166 34.62 -34.95 -15.80
N SER A 167 34.19 -34.97 -17.06
CA SER A 167 33.60 -36.17 -17.65
C SER A 167 33.90 -36.30 -19.14
N PRO A 168 35.11 -36.74 -19.51
CA PRO A 168 35.58 -36.77 -20.89
C PRO A 168 34.85 -37.86 -21.69
N ARG A 169 34.46 -37.49 -22.91
CA ARG A 169 33.67 -38.34 -23.81
C ARG A 169 34.06 -38.10 -25.25
N PHE A 170 33.86 -39.13 -26.06
CA PHE A 170 33.85 -39.00 -27.51
C PHE A 170 32.42 -39.13 -28.04
N VAL A 171 32.04 -38.20 -28.90
CA VAL A 171 30.71 -38.12 -29.54
C VAL A 171 30.89 -38.21 -31.04
N LYS A 172 30.18 -39.13 -31.68
CA LYS A 172 30.28 -39.31 -33.12
C LYS A 172 29.58 -38.14 -33.86
N PRO A 173 30.12 -37.62 -34.99
CA PRO A 173 29.56 -36.42 -35.64
C PRO A 173 28.09 -36.54 -36.05
N ASP A 174 27.69 -37.71 -36.55
CA ASP A 174 26.31 -38.06 -36.94
C ASP A 174 25.33 -38.08 -35.74
N GLN A 175 25.83 -38.33 -34.53
CA GLN A 175 25.03 -38.43 -33.30
C GLN A 175 25.13 -37.18 -32.40
N LEU A 176 25.89 -36.16 -32.82
CA LEU A 176 26.14 -34.96 -32.01
C LEU A 176 24.84 -34.19 -31.73
N ALA A 177 23.98 -34.03 -32.75
CA ALA A 177 22.71 -33.32 -32.61
C ALA A 177 21.78 -34.01 -31.61
N ASP A 178 21.63 -35.34 -31.71
CA ASP A 178 20.84 -36.15 -30.78
C ASP A 178 21.38 -36.07 -29.35
N TYR A 179 22.71 -36.08 -29.21
CA TYR A 179 23.34 -35.93 -27.90
C TYR A 179 23.08 -34.55 -27.29
N MET A 180 23.21 -33.47 -28.07
CA MET A 180 22.87 -32.11 -27.63
C MET A 180 21.40 -32.00 -27.22
N LEU A 181 20.48 -32.56 -28.00
CA LEU A 181 19.05 -32.61 -27.68
C LEU A 181 18.78 -33.42 -26.40
N SER A 182 19.53 -34.50 -26.15
CA SER A 182 19.38 -35.29 -24.92
C SER A 182 19.82 -34.50 -23.67
N LEU A 183 20.87 -33.69 -23.78
CA LEU A 183 21.33 -32.79 -22.71
C LEU A 183 20.30 -31.68 -22.46
N GLN A 184 19.71 -31.12 -23.51
CA GLN A 184 18.65 -30.11 -23.42
C GLN A 184 17.33 -30.67 -22.89
N ARG A 185 16.96 -31.91 -23.20
CA ARG A 185 15.69 -32.50 -22.70
C ARG A 185 15.73 -32.74 -21.19
N ARG A 186 16.89 -33.13 -20.65
CA ARG A 186 17.09 -33.26 -19.19
C ARG A 186 16.99 -31.90 -18.48
N ARG A 187 17.19 -30.78 -19.20
CA ARG A 187 17.09 -29.40 -18.70
C ARG A 187 15.64 -28.93 -18.53
N GLN A 188 14.79 -29.16 -19.53
CA GLN A 188 13.44 -28.57 -19.59
C GLN A 188 12.44 -29.02 -18.50
N GLN A 189 12.62 -30.21 -17.92
CA GLN A 189 11.64 -30.74 -16.94
C GLN A 189 11.62 -29.95 -15.63
N ASN A 190 12.73 -29.31 -15.25
CA ASN A 190 12.84 -28.56 -14.00
C ASN A 190 12.67 -27.04 -14.21
N ASP A 191 13.04 -26.52 -15.37
CA ASP A 191 12.98 -25.09 -15.70
C ASP A 191 11.57 -24.50 -15.60
N PHE A 192 10.53 -25.29 -15.90
CA PHE A 192 9.13 -24.84 -15.89
C PHE A 192 8.71 -24.26 -14.53
N VAL A 193 9.14 -24.89 -13.44
CA VAL A 193 8.77 -24.49 -12.09
C VAL A 193 9.46 -23.19 -11.70
N THR A 194 10.75 -23.06 -12.00
CA THR A 194 11.49 -21.83 -11.79
C THR A 194 10.87 -20.66 -12.57
N TYR A 195 10.40 -20.88 -13.81
CA TYR A 195 9.71 -19.83 -14.57
C TYR A 195 8.38 -19.40 -13.94
N ILE A 196 7.62 -20.30 -13.33
CA ILE A 196 6.43 -19.94 -12.55
C ILE A 196 6.82 -19.05 -11.37
N PHE A 197 7.85 -19.43 -10.61
CA PHE A 197 8.34 -18.61 -9.49
C PHE A 197 8.80 -17.22 -9.97
N CYS A 198 9.54 -17.15 -11.08
CA CYS A 198 9.94 -15.87 -11.66
C CYS A 198 8.74 -15.00 -12.05
N GLY A 199 7.67 -15.60 -12.59
CA GLY A 199 6.41 -14.90 -12.88
C GLY A 199 5.72 -14.35 -11.62
N LEU A 200 5.68 -15.15 -10.54
CA LEU A 200 5.17 -14.70 -9.24
C LEU A 200 5.98 -13.54 -8.66
N LEU A 201 7.31 -13.65 -8.69
CA LEU A 201 8.22 -12.58 -8.26
C LEU A 201 8.02 -11.31 -9.09
N LEU A 202 7.86 -11.43 -10.42
CA LEU A 202 7.58 -10.29 -11.29
C LEU A 202 6.29 -9.59 -10.90
N MET A 203 5.22 -10.33 -10.60
CA MET A 203 3.97 -9.75 -10.09
C MET A 203 4.18 -8.97 -8.79
N MET A 204 4.95 -9.52 -7.84
CA MET A 204 5.26 -8.87 -6.56
C MET A 204 6.11 -7.61 -6.75
N ILE A 205 7.07 -7.64 -7.69
CA ILE A 205 7.89 -6.49 -8.06
C ILE A 205 7.01 -5.38 -8.65
N LEU A 206 6.15 -5.70 -9.62
CA LEU A 206 5.25 -4.73 -10.24
C LEU A 206 4.28 -4.12 -9.23
N PHE A 207 3.70 -4.95 -8.35
CA PHE A 207 2.85 -4.47 -7.26
C PHE A 207 3.62 -3.54 -6.31
N SER A 208 4.85 -3.89 -5.95
CA SER A 208 5.68 -3.05 -5.08
C SER A 208 6.06 -1.73 -5.75
N MET A 209 6.43 -1.75 -7.03
CA MET A 209 6.73 -0.53 -7.79
C MET A 209 5.50 0.38 -7.93
N ALA A 210 4.31 -0.18 -8.16
CA ALA A 210 3.07 0.60 -8.20
C ALA A 210 2.80 1.30 -6.85
N ASN A 211 2.97 0.58 -5.73
CA ASN A 211 2.85 1.17 -4.39
C ASN A 211 3.91 2.24 -4.11
N TYR A 212 5.13 2.06 -4.61
CA TYR A 212 6.16 3.10 -4.52
C TYR A 212 5.76 4.37 -5.30
N TRP A 213 5.18 4.23 -6.49
CA TRP A 213 4.72 5.39 -7.26
C TRP A 213 3.56 6.12 -6.60
N LEU A 214 2.60 5.39 -6.04
CA LEU A 214 1.43 5.96 -5.35
C LEU A 214 1.80 6.60 -4.00
N GLY A 215 2.61 5.91 -3.19
CA GLY A 215 2.90 6.31 -1.80
C GLY A 215 4.26 7.00 -1.59
N ARG A 216 5.15 7.00 -2.59
CA ARG A 216 6.55 7.50 -2.51
C ARG A 216 7.38 6.90 -1.35
N SER A 217 6.94 5.79 -0.77
CA SER A 217 7.59 5.11 0.34
C SER A 217 8.76 4.25 -0.16
N ARG A 218 9.99 4.70 0.12
CA ARG A 218 11.23 4.07 -0.36
C ARG A 218 11.39 2.59 0.05
N GLU A 219 10.65 2.13 1.05
CA GLU A 219 10.66 0.73 1.51
C GLU A 219 10.20 -0.24 0.42
N PHE A 220 9.16 0.11 -0.33
CA PHE A 220 8.71 -0.67 -1.48
C PHE A 220 9.74 -0.70 -2.61
N LEU A 221 10.53 0.37 -2.78
CA LEU A 221 11.61 0.40 -3.76
C LEU A 221 12.75 -0.57 -3.39
N TYR A 222 13.22 -0.54 -2.14
CA TYR A 222 14.27 -1.46 -1.69
C TYR A 222 13.83 -2.93 -1.77
N TYR A 223 12.57 -3.21 -1.40
CA TYR A 223 11.96 -4.53 -1.56
C TYR A 223 11.89 -4.96 -3.04
N ALA A 224 11.44 -4.08 -3.93
CA ALA A 224 11.33 -4.39 -5.36
C ALA A 224 12.70 -4.67 -5.99
N ILE A 225 13.74 -3.90 -5.61
CA ILE A 225 15.10 -4.14 -6.11
C ILE A 225 15.65 -5.46 -5.59
N TYR A 226 15.45 -5.78 -4.30
CA TYR A 226 15.83 -7.08 -3.73
C TYR A 226 15.17 -8.23 -4.51
N ALA A 227 13.85 -8.20 -4.65
CA ALA A 227 13.11 -9.22 -5.39
C ALA A 227 13.52 -9.31 -6.87
N PHE A 228 13.79 -8.17 -7.51
CA PHE A 228 14.25 -8.13 -8.91
C PHE A 228 15.62 -8.79 -9.08
N LEU A 229 16.61 -8.41 -8.27
CA LEU A 229 17.95 -8.98 -8.38
C LEU A 229 17.94 -10.49 -8.08
N MET A 230 17.14 -10.91 -7.10
CA MET A 230 16.98 -12.33 -6.79
C MET A 230 16.25 -13.10 -7.90
N GLY A 231 15.22 -12.49 -8.51
CA GLY A 231 14.53 -13.07 -9.67
C GLY A 231 15.40 -13.17 -10.91
N VAL A 232 16.27 -12.19 -11.17
CA VAL A 232 17.28 -12.26 -12.24
C VAL A 232 18.26 -13.40 -11.96
N MET A 233 18.75 -13.51 -10.72
CA MET A 233 19.66 -14.60 -10.32
C MET A 233 19.01 -15.97 -10.56
N LEU A 234 17.78 -16.18 -10.09
CA LEU A 234 17.05 -17.44 -10.27
C LEU A 234 16.73 -17.73 -11.73
N SER A 235 16.30 -16.75 -12.52
CA SER A 235 15.95 -16.96 -13.94
C SER A 235 17.16 -17.25 -14.84
N THR A 236 18.32 -16.67 -14.52
CA THR A 236 19.54 -16.93 -15.30
C THR A 236 20.06 -18.35 -15.15
N LYS A 237 19.82 -19.02 -14.01
CA LYS A 237 20.25 -20.41 -13.78
C LYS A 237 19.61 -21.36 -14.80
N PRO A 238 18.28 -21.57 -14.89
CA PRO A 238 17.66 -22.38 -15.95
C PRO A 238 18.06 -21.94 -17.37
N PHE A 239 18.18 -20.63 -17.60
CA PHE A 239 18.44 -20.08 -18.93
C PHE A 239 19.87 -20.30 -19.43
N PHE A 240 20.86 -20.39 -18.54
CA PHE A 240 22.28 -20.56 -18.92
C PHE A 240 22.91 -21.85 -18.36
N TYR A 241 22.20 -22.64 -17.56
CA TYR A 241 22.70 -23.90 -16.99
C TYR A 241 23.18 -24.86 -18.09
N LEU A 242 24.43 -25.33 -17.95
CA LEU A 242 25.08 -26.24 -18.89
C LEU A 242 25.06 -25.76 -20.35
N THR A 243 25.17 -24.44 -20.57
CA THR A 243 25.39 -23.88 -21.92
C THR A 243 26.85 -23.47 -22.07
N ILE A 244 27.41 -23.70 -23.26
CA ILE A 244 28.84 -23.50 -23.52
C ILE A 244 29.02 -22.17 -24.26
N ARG A 245 28.58 -21.08 -23.62
CA ARG A 245 28.66 -19.72 -24.16
C ARG A 245 29.48 -18.83 -23.24
N PRO A 246 30.22 -17.84 -23.77
CA PRO A 246 31.01 -16.92 -22.95
C PRO A 246 30.19 -16.20 -21.86
N ILE A 247 28.95 -15.80 -22.18
CA ILE A 247 28.06 -15.17 -21.20
C ILE A 247 27.73 -16.10 -20.03
N SER A 248 27.50 -17.39 -20.31
CA SER A 248 27.22 -18.39 -19.29
C SER A 248 28.41 -18.61 -18.36
N PHE A 249 29.63 -18.50 -18.90
CA PHE A 249 30.84 -18.58 -18.11
C PHE A 249 31.00 -17.36 -17.19
N PHE A 250 30.79 -16.16 -17.71
CA PHE A 250 30.80 -14.94 -16.89
C PHE A 250 29.76 -14.97 -15.77
N LEU A 251 28.55 -15.44 -16.10
CA LEU A 251 27.46 -15.58 -15.13
C LEU A 251 27.84 -16.53 -14.01
N GLU A 252 28.26 -17.76 -14.35
CA GLU A 252 28.53 -18.81 -13.37
C GLU A 252 29.81 -18.59 -12.54
N SER A 253 30.81 -17.90 -13.10
CA SER A 253 32.11 -17.72 -12.43
C SER A 253 32.23 -16.44 -11.60
N TYR A 254 31.45 -15.40 -11.91
CA TYR A 254 31.60 -14.10 -11.26
C TYR A 254 30.27 -13.43 -10.95
N PHE A 255 29.41 -13.26 -11.95
CA PHE A 255 28.25 -12.38 -11.81
C PHE A 255 27.20 -12.92 -10.82
N ASP A 256 27.03 -14.24 -10.71
CA ASP A 256 26.09 -14.88 -9.79
C ASP A 256 26.35 -14.45 -8.33
N PHE A 257 27.61 -14.52 -7.88
CA PHE A 257 28.00 -14.10 -6.54
C PHE A 257 27.81 -12.59 -6.31
N ILE A 258 28.20 -11.76 -7.29
CA ILE A 258 28.02 -10.30 -7.19
C ILE A 258 26.52 -9.95 -7.11
N LEU A 259 25.69 -10.57 -7.95
CA LEU A 259 24.26 -10.36 -7.97
C LEU A 259 23.62 -10.75 -6.63
N GLN A 260 24.05 -11.88 -6.04
CA GLN A 260 23.65 -12.30 -4.70
C GLN A 260 24.03 -11.26 -3.63
N CYS A 261 25.28 -10.79 -3.61
CA CYS A 261 25.73 -9.82 -2.62
C CYS A 261 25.01 -8.48 -2.74
N VAL A 262 24.80 -7.97 -3.96
CA VAL A 262 24.05 -6.73 -4.19
C VAL A 262 22.60 -6.89 -3.76
N SER A 263 21.96 -8.02 -4.10
CA SER A 263 20.60 -8.35 -3.66
C SER A 263 20.48 -8.30 -2.12
N ILE A 264 21.42 -8.93 -1.41
CA ILE A 264 21.43 -8.95 0.05
C ILE A 264 21.68 -7.56 0.65
N CYS A 265 22.51 -6.71 0.03
CA CYS A 265 22.65 -5.31 0.44
C CYS A 265 21.31 -4.56 0.37
N PHE A 266 20.50 -4.79 -0.67
CA PHE A 266 19.17 -4.21 -0.80
C PHE A 266 18.17 -4.78 0.22
N TYR A 267 18.25 -6.07 0.53
CA TYR A 267 17.52 -6.67 1.66
C TYR A 267 17.86 -5.99 2.99
N MET A 268 19.16 -5.82 3.31
CA MET A 268 19.58 -5.14 4.54
C MET A 268 19.13 -3.68 4.58
N ALA A 269 19.19 -2.97 3.45
CA ALA A 269 18.69 -1.59 3.33
C ALA A 269 17.16 -1.52 3.53
N PHE A 270 16.42 -2.49 2.98
CA PHE A 270 15.00 -2.67 3.23
C PHE A 270 14.73 -2.86 4.72
N MET A 271 15.42 -3.79 5.39
CA MET A 271 15.26 -4.06 6.83
C MET A 271 15.49 -2.81 7.69
N ILE A 272 16.56 -2.05 7.41
CA ILE A 272 16.88 -0.80 8.12
C ILE A 272 15.73 0.20 8.04
N ARG A 273 15.16 0.38 6.84
CA ARG A 273 14.10 1.36 6.58
C ARG A 273 12.73 0.89 7.07
N PHE A 274 12.38 -0.36 6.77
CA PHE A 274 11.09 -0.94 7.10
C PHE A 274 10.83 -0.96 8.62
N LEU A 275 11.83 -1.37 9.41
CA LEU A 275 11.72 -1.37 10.88
C LEU A 275 12.05 -0.02 11.54
N ASN A 276 12.53 0.96 10.77
CA ASN A 276 13.14 2.19 11.30
C ASN A 276 14.17 1.87 12.41
N THR A 277 15.12 0.98 12.08
CA THR A 277 16.00 0.32 13.08
C THR A 277 16.83 1.30 13.89
N ARG A 278 17.13 2.49 13.34
CA ARG A 278 17.90 3.53 14.05
C ARG A 278 17.23 3.96 15.35
N GLN A 279 15.90 4.02 15.38
CA GLN A 279 15.13 4.41 16.56
C GLN A 279 14.64 3.19 17.35
N ASN A 280 14.09 2.19 16.66
CA ASN A 280 13.38 1.09 17.34
C ASN A 280 14.30 -0.11 17.68
N HIS A 281 15.35 -0.36 16.89
CA HIS A 281 16.20 -1.56 17.00
C HIS A 281 17.69 -1.25 16.74
N PRO A 282 18.40 -0.52 17.63
CA PRO A 282 19.76 -0.07 17.38
C PRO A 282 20.77 -1.18 17.10
N PHE A 283 20.60 -2.34 17.75
CA PHE A 283 21.42 -3.54 17.47
C PHE A 283 21.30 -3.99 16.00
N LEU A 284 20.07 -4.13 15.50
CA LEU A 284 19.83 -4.50 14.10
C LEU A 284 20.34 -3.42 13.14
N HIS A 285 20.25 -2.15 13.52
CA HIS A 285 20.83 -1.06 12.75
C HIS A 285 22.34 -1.24 12.54
N GLY A 286 23.08 -1.54 13.63
CA GLY A 286 24.51 -1.85 13.56
C GLY A 286 24.78 -3.09 12.72
N LEU A 287 24.09 -4.20 13.00
CA LEU A 287 24.23 -5.48 12.31
C LEU A 287 24.12 -5.33 10.78
N TYR A 288 23.07 -4.68 10.31
CA TYR A 288 22.84 -4.50 8.87
C TYR A 288 23.74 -3.44 8.24
N LYS A 289 24.05 -2.34 8.95
CA LYS A 289 24.95 -1.30 8.42
C LYS A 289 26.37 -1.85 8.20
N TYR A 290 26.92 -2.55 9.20
CA TYR A 290 28.24 -3.17 9.07
C TYR A 290 28.21 -4.38 8.12
N GLY A 291 27.08 -5.10 8.05
CA GLY A 291 26.87 -6.14 7.04
C GLY A 291 26.97 -5.62 5.60
N ILE A 292 26.31 -4.50 5.27
CA ILE A 292 26.40 -3.86 3.95
C ILE A 292 27.85 -3.45 3.63
N LEU A 293 28.52 -2.77 4.57
CA LEU A 293 29.93 -2.36 4.38
C LEU A 293 30.85 -3.57 4.18
N GLY A 294 30.65 -4.63 4.97
CA GLY A 294 31.39 -5.89 4.84
C GLY A 294 31.15 -6.56 3.49
N LEU A 295 29.91 -6.62 3.01
CA LEU A 295 29.59 -7.17 1.70
C LEU A 295 30.21 -6.36 0.55
N ILE A 296 30.24 -5.03 0.64
CA ILE A 296 30.92 -4.19 -0.35
C ILE A 296 32.43 -4.50 -0.37
N ALA A 297 33.07 -4.61 0.80
CA ALA A 297 34.48 -4.97 0.89
C ALA A 297 34.76 -6.37 0.33
N VAL A 298 33.90 -7.34 0.63
CA VAL A 298 33.97 -8.70 0.09
C VAL A 298 33.82 -8.72 -1.43
N MET A 299 32.85 -7.98 -1.99
CA MET A 299 32.68 -7.90 -3.45
C MET A 299 33.90 -7.31 -4.14
N LEU A 300 34.50 -6.26 -3.58
CA LEU A 300 35.74 -5.66 -4.09
C LEU A 300 36.90 -6.65 -4.03
N LEU A 301 37.06 -7.36 -2.90
CA LEU A 301 38.09 -8.38 -2.72
C LEU A 301 37.90 -9.56 -3.67
N PHE A 302 36.66 -10.04 -3.85
CA PHE A 302 36.31 -11.11 -4.77
C PHE A 302 36.62 -10.70 -6.21
N THR A 303 36.27 -9.48 -6.61
CA THR A 303 36.58 -8.94 -7.95
C THR A 303 38.09 -8.88 -8.19
N TRP A 304 38.85 -8.42 -7.20
CA TRP A 304 40.31 -8.40 -7.28
C TRP A 304 40.91 -9.82 -7.34
N LEU A 305 40.42 -10.77 -6.54
CA LEU A 305 40.88 -12.16 -6.59
C LEU A 305 40.55 -12.80 -7.95
N HIS A 306 39.36 -12.57 -8.48
CA HIS A 306 38.88 -13.19 -9.70
C HIS A 306 39.65 -12.73 -10.95
N TYR A 307 39.86 -11.41 -11.10
CA TYR A 307 40.53 -10.84 -12.29
C TYR A 307 42.03 -10.59 -12.08
N GLY A 308 42.48 -10.36 -10.85
CA GLY A 308 43.86 -10.03 -10.53
C GLY A 308 44.72 -11.23 -10.15
N THR A 309 44.13 -12.39 -9.84
CA THR A 309 44.88 -13.59 -9.43
C THR A 309 44.33 -14.85 -10.09
N ASP A 310 45.15 -15.88 -10.23
CA ASP A 310 44.71 -17.21 -10.65
C ASP A 310 44.28 -18.10 -9.47
N ASN A 311 44.12 -17.58 -8.26
CA ASN A 311 43.88 -18.39 -7.06
C ASN A 311 42.39 -18.63 -6.78
N PHE A 312 41.80 -19.61 -7.48
CA PHE A 312 40.40 -20.00 -7.27
C PHE A 312 40.13 -20.54 -5.86
N TYR A 313 41.12 -21.15 -5.21
CA TYR A 313 40.93 -21.66 -3.85
C TYR A 313 40.61 -20.51 -2.87
N ALA A 314 41.33 -19.39 -2.96
CA ALA A 314 41.06 -18.21 -2.15
C ALA A 314 39.69 -17.59 -2.46
N GLU A 315 39.32 -17.51 -3.73
CA GLU A 315 38.02 -17.06 -4.20
C GLU A 315 36.88 -17.92 -3.64
N ASN A 316 36.99 -19.24 -3.75
CA ASN A 316 36.03 -20.20 -3.21
C ASN A 316 35.94 -20.15 -1.68
N VAL A 317 37.07 -19.93 -0.98
CA VAL A 317 37.07 -19.73 0.49
C VAL A 317 36.32 -18.45 0.85
N LEU A 318 36.59 -17.35 0.15
CA LEU A 318 35.93 -16.07 0.38
C LEU A 318 34.41 -16.17 0.17
N GLU A 319 33.97 -16.76 -0.94
CA GLU A 319 32.54 -16.94 -1.24
C GLU A 319 31.88 -17.92 -0.26
N ASN A 320 32.31 -19.19 -0.25
CA ASN A 320 31.56 -20.27 0.37
C ASN A 320 31.82 -20.40 1.87
N TYR A 321 33.05 -20.18 2.31
CA TYR A 321 33.42 -20.39 3.72
C TYR A 321 33.33 -19.11 4.55
N VAL A 322 33.70 -17.96 4.00
CA VAL A 322 33.64 -16.69 4.73
C VAL A 322 32.25 -16.05 4.57
N THR A 323 31.86 -15.69 3.35
CA THR A 323 30.69 -14.84 3.12
C THR A 323 29.39 -15.55 3.47
N LYS A 324 29.15 -16.75 2.94
CA LYS A 324 27.90 -17.50 3.19
C LYS A 324 27.71 -17.87 4.66
N ASN A 325 28.78 -18.23 5.39
CA ASN A 325 28.68 -18.51 6.84
C ASN A 325 28.44 -17.26 7.69
N VAL A 326 29.08 -16.13 7.35
CA VAL A 326 28.81 -14.85 8.03
C VAL A 326 27.35 -14.44 7.84
N LEU A 327 26.83 -14.54 6.62
CA LEU A 327 25.42 -14.25 6.33
C LEU A 327 24.46 -15.17 7.07
N LEU A 328 24.78 -16.47 7.15
CA LEU A 328 24.02 -17.43 7.95
C LEU A 328 24.01 -17.04 9.44
N LEU A 329 25.16 -16.66 10.00
CA LEU A 329 25.26 -16.23 11.39
C LEU A 329 24.46 -14.95 11.65
N MET A 330 24.50 -13.99 10.72
CA MET A 330 23.67 -12.79 10.78
C MET A 330 22.18 -13.11 10.77
N MET A 331 21.76 -14.05 9.91
CA MET A 331 20.37 -14.52 9.83
C MET A 331 19.91 -15.16 11.15
N VAL A 332 20.73 -16.04 11.72
CA VAL A 332 20.46 -16.67 13.04
C VAL A 332 20.40 -15.61 14.14
N ALA A 333 21.32 -14.64 14.15
CA ALA A 333 21.31 -13.54 15.10
C ALA A 333 20.02 -12.70 14.99
N PHE A 334 19.53 -12.43 13.78
CA PHE A 334 18.25 -11.78 13.54
C PHE A 334 17.06 -12.59 14.09
N LEU A 335 17.02 -13.90 13.84
CA LEU A 335 15.96 -14.77 14.34
C LEU A 335 15.91 -14.78 15.88
N ILE A 336 17.06 -14.92 16.54
CA ILE A 336 17.17 -14.89 18.01
C ILE A 336 16.72 -13.54 18.55
N TYR A 337 17.20 -12.44 17.96
CA TYR A 337 16.81 -11.09 18.36
C TYR A 337 15.29 -10.87 18.25
N SER A 338 14.68 -11.39 17.18
CA SER A 338 13.26 -11.23 16.91
C SER A 338 12.37 -11.93 17.93
N VAL A 339 12.79 -13.09 18.44
CA VAL A 339 12.09 -13.80 19.53
C VAL A 339 12.07 -12.93 20.80
N GLY A 340 13.18 -12.27 21.13
CA GLY A 340 13.25 -11.37 22.29
C GLY A 340 12.40 -10.10 22.19
N LYS A 341 11.96 -9.72 20.99
CA LYS A 341 11.16 -8.51 20.71
C LYS A 341 9.80 -8.81 20.08
N TRP A 342 9.21 -9.95 20.44
CA TRP A 342 7.98 -10.48 19.84
C TRP A 342 6.75 -9.54 19.87
N GLN A 343 6.73 -8.54 20.74
CA GLN A 343 5.64 -7.57 20.81
C GLN A 343 5.51 -6.72 19.54
N ASP A 344 6.62 -6.46 18.83
CA ASP A 344 6.59 -5.73 17.56
C ASP A 344 5.99 -6.58 16.44
N ARG A 345 4.83 -6.15 15.93
CA ARG A 345 4.11 -6.85 14.85
C ARG A 345 4.88 -6.85 13.53
N LEU A 346 5.60 -5.77 13.20
CA LEU A 346 6.38 -5.67 11.97
C LEU A 346 7.53 -6.67 11.98
N LEU A 347 8.19 -6.80 13.13
CA LEU A 347 9.28 -7.75 13.32
C LEU A 347 8.81 -9.21 13.15
N ARG A 348 7.59 -9.54 13.58
CA ARG A 348 7.02 -10.90 13.41
C ARG A 348 6.83 -11.30 11.96
N TYR A 349 6.41 -10.39 11.08
CA TYR A 349 6.32 -10.69 9.64
C TYR A 349 7.68 -11.07 9.08
N LEU A 350 8.72 -10.29 9.40
CA LEU A 350 10.08 -10.54 8.94
C LEU A 350 10.65 -11.83 9.53
N PHE A 351 10.37 -12.12 10.81
CA PHE A 351 10.77 -13.35 11.47
C PHE A 351 10.24 -14.59 10.74
N TRP A 352 8.94 -14.65 10.46
CA TRP A 352 8.35 -15.79 9.77
C TRP A 352 8.89 -15.96 8.35
N GLY A 353 9.07 -14.85 7.62
CA GLY A 353 9.67 -14.88 6.30
C GLY A 353 11.09 -15.48 6.31
N ASN A 354 11.96 -14.95 7.17
CA ASN A 354 13.34 -15.45 7.29
C ASN A 354 13.37 -16.90 7.82
N LEU A 355 12.53 -17.25 8.79
CA LEU A 355 12.49 -18.61 9.34
C LEU A 355 12.12 -19.64 8.27
N LEU A 356 11.11 -19.34 7.44
CA LEU A 356 10.72 -20.22 6.33
C LEU A 356 11.85 -20.34 5.31
N TYR A 357 12.47 -19.23 4.91
CA TYR A 357 13.63 -19.28 4.02
C TYR A 357 14.77 -20.14 4.60
N PHE A 358 15.04 -20.03 5.89
CA PHE A 358 16.05 -20.85 6.57
C PHE A 358 15.70 -22.35 6.54
N ILE A 359 14.47 -22.72 6.91
CA ILE A 359 13.99 -24.11 6.92
C ILE A 359 14.05 -24.71 5.52
N PHE A 360 13.54 -24.01 4.52
CA PHE A 360 13.52 -24.48 3.14
C PHE A 360 14.92 -24.56 2.51
N SER A 361 15.83 -23.64 2.88
CA SER A 361 17.25 -23.73 2.51
C SER A 361 17.92 -24.96 3.13
N LEU A 362 17.59 -25.31 4.39
CA LEU A 362 18.10 -26.51 5.04
C LEU A 362 17.60 -27.79 4.35
N ILE A 363 16.33 -27.82 3.94
CA ILE A 363 15.75 -28.93 3.17
C ILE A 363 16.47 -29.06 1.81
N SER A 364 16.70 -27.95 1.11
CA SER A 364 17.44 -27.91 -0.15
C SER A 364 18.86 -28.50 0.00
N ILE A 365 19.61 -28.09 1.03
CA ILE A 365 20.94 -28.64 1.31
C ILE A 365 20.89 -30.13 1.69
N LEU A 366 19.92 -30.53 2.53
CA LEU A 366 19.74 -31.93 2.92
C LEU A 366 19.47 -32.82 1.69
N HIS A 367 18.71 -32.30 0.72
CA HIS A 367 18.44 -32.99 -0.54
C HIS A 367 19.69 -33.16 -1.40
N ILE A 368 20.53 -32.14 -1.51
CA ILE A 368 21.83 -32.22 -2.20
C ILE A 368 22.74 -33.26 -1.54
N LEU A 369 22.76 -33.32 -0.20
CA LEU A 369 23.60 -34.26 0.55
C LEU A 369 23.07 -35.70 0.52
N VAL A 370 21.74 -35.88 0.43
CA VAL A 370 21.08 -37.19 0.40
C VAL A 370 20.09 -37.24 -0.78
N PRO A 371 20.57 -37.43 -2.03
CA PRO A 371 19.72 -37.35 -3.22
C PRO A 371 18.59 -38.39 -3.28
N SER A 372 18.70 -39.48 -2.53
CA SER A 372 17.69 -40.55 -2.44
C SER A 372 16.56 -40.25 -1.44
N PHE A 373 16.58 -39.10 -0.76
CA PHE A 373 15.60 -38.75 0.27
C PHE A 373 14.20 -38.46 -0.32
N ILE A 374 14.12 -37.71 -1.43
CA ILE A 374 12.88 -37.39 -2.15
C ILE A 374 13.21 -37.39 -3.64
N SER A 375 12.67 -38.33 -4.42
CA SER A 375 13.02 -38.49 -5.85
C SER A 375 11.81 -38.46 -6.79
N VAL A 376 10.67 -37.95 -6.32
CA VAL A 376 9.40 -38.00 -7.05
C VAL A 376 9.12 -36.66 -7.73
N GLY A 377 9.13 -36.65 -9.06
CA GLY A 377 8.74 -35.50 -9.89
C GLY A 377 9.48 -34.21 -9.52
N ILE A 378 8.74 -33.10 -9.43
CA ILE A 378 9.26 -31.75 -9.10
C ILE A 378 9.90 -31.71 -7.70
N LEU A 379 9.42 -32.52 -6.76
CA LEU A 379 9.97 -32.58 -5.39
C LEU A 379 11.37 -33.23 -5.35
N GLY A 380 11.81 -33.82 -6.47
CA GLY A 380 13.16 -34.34 -6.63
C GLY A 380 14.21 -33.27 -6.91
N ASP A 381 13.84 -31.99 -7.08
CA ASP A 381 14.80 -30.91 -7.30
C ASP A 381 15.13 -30.15 -6.00
N SER A 382 16.40 -30.04 -5.65
CA SER A 382 16.87 -29.24 -4.51
C SER A 382 16.60 -27.74 -4.68
N LEU A 383 16.58 -27.24 -5.93
CA LEU A 383 16.36 -25.82 -6.22
C LEU A 383 14.92 -25.41 -5.90
N PHE A 384 13.96 -26.32 -6.10
CA PHE A 384 12.54 -26.11 -5.82
C PHE A 384 12.29 -25.66 -4.37
N TYR A 385 12.91 -26.33 -3.40
CA TYR A 385 12.76 -25.97 -2.00
C TYR A 385 13.34 -24.58 -1.71
N TYR A 386 14.49 -24.26 -2.29
CA TYR A 386 15.12 -22.96 -2.15
C TYR A 386 14.23 -21.83 -2.70
N GLU A 387 13.63 -22.03 -3.87
CA GLU A 387 12.69 -21.09 -4.50
C GLU A 387 11.44 -20.85 -3.65
N ILE A 388 10.85 -21.91 -3.08
CA ILE A 388 9.73 -21.78 -2.12
C ILE A 388 10.13 -20.93 -0.92
N GLY A 389 11.33 -21.16 -0.38
CA GLY A 389 11.84 -20.39 0.76
C GLY A 389 11.88 -18.89 0.48
N ILE A 390 12.45 -18.49 -0.67
CA ILE A 390 12.52 -17.09 -1.12
C ILE A 390 11.11 -16.52 -1.35
N PHE A 391 10.25 -17.27 -2.03
CA PHE A 391 8.89 -16.83 -2.32
C PHE A 391 8.11 -16.56 -1.02
N LEU A 392 8.19 -17.44 -0.03
CA LEU A 392 7.55 -17.26 1.26
C LEU A 392 8.13 -16.08 2.03
N GLU A 393 9.46 -15.92 2.04
CA GLU A 393 10.12 -14.76 2.65
C GLU A 393 9.57 -13.44 2.08
N LEU A 394 9.63 -13.30 0.76
CA LEU A 394 9.15 -12.11 0.06
C LEU A 394 7.65 -11.88 0.27
N THR A 395 6.86 -12.94 0.38
CA THR A 395 5.42 -12.85 0.67
C THR A 395 5.17 -12.27 2.06
N PHE A 396 5.88 -12.77 3.08
CA PHE A 396 5.77 -12.24 4.44
C PHE A 396 6.25 -10.79 4.55
N PHE A 397 7.31 -10.43 3.83
CA PHE A 397 7.78 -9.04 3.78
C PHE A 397 6.75 -8.12 3.13
N LEU A 398 6.10 -8.58 2.05
CA LEU A 398 5.04 -7.83 1.38
C LEU A 398 3.81 -7.66 2.27
N MET A 399 3.43 -8.70 3.02
CA MET A 399 2.37 -8.61 4.04
C MET A 399 2.74 -7.59 5.13
N GLY A 400 3.99 -7.56 5.58
CA GLY A 400 4.50 -6.57 6.52
C GLY A 400 4.42 -5.14 5.98
N LEU A 401 4.82 -4.93 4.72
CA LEU A 401 4.69 -3.66 4.00
C LEU A 401 3.24 -3.21 3.88
N ALA A 402 2.34 -4.11 3.47
CA ALA A 402 0.92 -3.83 3.35
C ALA A 402 0.30 -3.46 4.71
N TYR A 403 0.68 -4.18 5.77
CA TYR A 403 0.24 -3.86 7.14
C TYR A 403 0.72 -2.47 7.59
N LYS A 404 2.00 -2.16 7.39
CA LYS A 404 2.58 -0.87 7.74
C LYS A 404 1.92 0.28 6.98
N ASN A 405 1.75 0.12 5.66
CA ASN A 405 1.12 1.12 4.80
C ASN A 405 -0.34 1.36 5.20
N ARG A 406 -1.10 0.28 5.44
CA ARG A 406 -2.49 0.37 5.92
C ARG A 406 -2.59 1.10 7.25
N LYS A 407 -1.70 0.81 8.20
CA LYS A 407 -1.66 1.50 9.50
C LYS A 407 -1.44 3.00 9.31
N GLN A 408 -0.46 3.38 8.48
CA GLN A 408 -0.14 4.79 8.22
C GLN A 408 -1.31 5.54 7.55
N ILE A 409 -1.98 4.92 6.56
CA ILE A 409 -3.16 5.52 5.90
C ILE A 409 -4.30 5.73 6.89
N ILE A 410 -4.56 4.76 7.78
CA ILE A 410 -5.62 4.88 8.80
C ILE A 410 -5.30 6.02 9.78
N GLU A 411 -4.04 6.15 10.20
CA GLU A 411 -3.61 7.19 11.13
C GLU A 411 -3.76 8.59 10.52
N GLN A 412 -3.31 8.76 9.26
CA GLN A 412 -3.50 10.00 8.51
C GLN A 412 -4.98 10.34 8.27
N THR A 413 -5.82 9.33 8.02
CA THR A 413 -7.26 9.53 7.82
C THR A 413 -7.92 10.00 9.10
N ARG A 414 -7.59 9.39 10.24
CA ARG A 414 -8.10 9.80 11.57
C ARG A 414 -7.68 11.23 11.95
N GLU A 415 -6.45 11.62 11.65
CA GLU A 415 -5.99 13.00 11.90
C GLU A 415 -6.78 14.01 11.06
N LYS A 416 -7.02 13.70 9.78
CA LYS A 416 -7.85 14.55 8.91
C LYS A 416 -9.30 14.63 9.38
N GLU A 417 -9.88 13.52 9.83
CA GLU A 417 -11.24 13.51 10.39
C GLU A 417 -11.36 14.34 11.67
N LYS A 418 -10.38 14.26 12.57
CA LYS A 418 -10.33 15.09 13.78
C LYS A 418 -10.29 16.58 13.44
N LEU A 419 -9.42 16.98 12.51
CA LEU A 419 -9.32 18.36 12.04
C LEU A 419 -10.63 18.85 11.42
N LYS A 420 -11.31 17.98 10.65
CA LYS A 420 -12.61 18.32 10.04
C LYS A 420 -13.69 18.55 11.09
N LEU A 421 -13.80 17.66 12.08
CA LEU A 421 -14.76 17.80 13.19
C LEU A 421 -14.49 19.05 14.03
N GLU A 422 -13.23 19.39 14.27
CA GLU A 422 -12.86 20.62 14.99
C GLU A 422 -13.27 21.88 14.21
N ASN A 423 -13.09 21.89 12.89
CA ASN A 423 -13.53 23.00 12.04
C ASN A 423 -15.06 23.11 12.00
N GLU A 424 -15.78 22.00 11.82
CA GLU A 424 -17.25 21.99 11.85
C GLU A 424 -17.79 22.49 13.20
N ARG A 425 -17.16 22.10 14.31
CA ARG A 425 -17.50 22.61 15.65
C ARG A 425 -17.30 24.11 15.78
N LYS A 426 -16.16 24.65 15.32
CA LYS A 426 -15.87 26.09 15.35
C LYS A 426 -16.86 26.88 14.49
N GLU A 427 -17.25 26.35 13.34
CA GLU A 427 -18.27 26.98 12.50
C GLU A 427 -19.64 27.00 13.19
N PHE A 428 -20.03 25.91 13.84
CA PHE A 428 -21.28 25.84 14.61
C PHE A 428 -21.27 26.83 15.79
N GLU A 429 -20.20 26.87 16.56
CA GLU A 429 -20.02 27.82 17.68
C GLU A 429 -20.12 29.26 17.18
N LYS A 430 -19.52 29.60 16.04
CA LYS A 430 -19.63 30.93 15.43
C LYS A 430 -21.08 31.27 15.03
N ARG A 431 -21.82 30.34 14.44
CA ARG A 431 -23.24 30.55 14.08
C ARG A 431 -24.09 30.77 15.33
N MET A 432 -23.86 29.98 16.38
CA MET A 432 -24.55 30.15 17.66
C MET A 432 -24.25 31.50 18.31
N ALA A 433 -22.98 31.93 18.30
CA ALA A 433 -22.59 33.24 18.83
C ALA A 433 -23.26 34.39 18.06
N VAL A 434 -23.33 34.30 16.72
CA VAL A 434 -24.04 35.28 15.89
C VAL A 434 -25.54 35.30 16.20
N MET A 435 -26.17 34.14 16.34
CA MET A 435 -27.60 34.05 16.68
C MET A 435 -27.88 34.62 18.08
N ALA A 436 -27.05 34.32 19.07
CA ALA A 436 -27.15 34.86 20.41
C ALA A 436 -26.98 36.39 20.41
N ALA A 437 -25.99 36.92 19.70
CA ALA A 437 -25.77 38.36 19.57
C ALA A 437 -26.96 39.08 18.90
N HIS A 438 -27.56 38.49 17.86
CA HIS A 438 -28.78 39.03 17.26
C HIS A 438 -29.95 39.07 18.23
N GLN A 439 -30.09 38.05 19.09
CA GLN A 439 -31.18 37.98 20.06
C GLN A 439 -31.00 38.99 21.19
N GLU A 440 -29.76 39.15 21.67
CA GLU A 440 -29.40 40.17 22.66
C GLU A 440 -29.71 41.58 22.13
N GLU A 441 -29.35 41.86 20.87
CA GLU A 441 -29.61 43.15 20.25
C GLU A 441 -31.10 43.45 20.10
N ARG A 442 -31.94 42.45 19.74
CA ARG A 442 -33.40 42.62 19.70
C ARG A 442 -33.98 42.99 21.06
N ASN A 443 -33.48 42.38 22.12
CA ASN A 443 -33.92 42.66 23.49
C ASN A 443 -33.45 44.04 23.96
N ARG A 444 -32.20 44.42 23.66
CA ARG A 444 -31.65 45.75 23.94
C ARG A 444 -32.46 46.85 23.25
N ILE A 445 -32.70 46.73 21.94
CA ILE A 445 -33.50 47.70 21.16
C ILE A 445 -34.91 47.83 21.76
N SER A 446 -35.52 46.72 22.18
CA SER A 446 -36.86 46.75 22.81
C SER A 446 -36.87 47.53 24.12
N ALA A 447 -35.83 47.38 24.95
CA ALA A 447 -35.66 48.11 26.19
C ALA A 447 -35.42 49.61 25.94
N ASP A 448 -34.49 49.97 25.06
CA ASP A 448 -34.18 51.36 24.73
C ASP A 448 -35.42 52.11 24.20
N ILE A 449 -36.22 51.46 23.33
CA ILE A 449 -37.46 52.05 22.80
C ILE A 449 -38.50 52.25 23.91
N HIS A 450 -38.61 51.31 24.85
CA HIS A 450 -39.52 51.44 25.99
C HIS A 450 -39.16 52.64 26.87
N ASP A 451 -37.87 52.80 27.17
CA ASP A 451 -37.41 53.77 28.14
C ASP A 451 -37.32 55.19 27.56
N GLU A 452 -36.74 55.37 26.36
CA GLU A 452 -36.56 56.71 25.78
C GLU A 452 -37.83 57.24 25.09
N LEU A 453 -38.41 56.44 24.19
CA LEU A 453 -39.56 56.89 23.40
C LEU A 453 -40.87 56.78 24.20
N GLY A 454 -41.00 55.77 25.06
CA GLY A 454 -42.18 55.56 25.89
C GLY A 454 -42.36 56.63 26.97
N SER A 455 -41.29 56.95 27.70
CA SER A 455 -41.32 58.01 28.71
C SER A 455 -41.52 59.39 28.08
N GLY A 456 -40.85 59.66 26.95
CA GLY A 456 -40.96 60.92 26.21
C GLY A 456 -42.37 61.19 25.72
N MET A 457 -43.01 60.21 25.08
CA MET A 457 -44.40 60.40 24.63
C MET A 457 -45.43 60.44 25.77
N THR A 458 -45.20 59.71 26.86
CA THR A 458 -46.05 59.79 28.06
C THR A 458 -46.01 61.21 28.64
N THR A 459 -44.84 61.83 28.62
CA THR A 459 -44.64 63.22 29.05
C THR A 459 -45.39 64.20 28.15
N ILE A 460 -45.28 64.06 26.82
CA ILE A 460 -46.00 64.90 25.85
C ILE A 460 -47.52 64.78 26.04
N ARG A 461 -48.02 63.55 26.25
CA ARG A 461 -49.44 63.31 26.57
C ARG A 461 -49.86 64.02 27.85
N LEU A 462 -49.09 63.88 28.92
CA LEU A 462 -49.38 64.51 30.21
C LEU A 462 -49.37 66.04 30.12
N MET A 463 -48.38 66.62 29.44
CA MET A 463 -48.30 68.07 29.22
C MET A 463 -49.49 68.59 28.41
N SER A 464 -49.93 67.84 27.40
CA SER A 464 -51.10 68.19 26.57
C SER A 464 -52.39 68.12 27.37
N GLU A 465 -52.57 67.10 28.22
CA GLU A 465 -53.70 66.98 29.15
C GLU A 465 -53.73 68.09 30.20
N ILE A 466 -52.57 68.44 30.77
CA ILE A 466 -52.44 69.56 31.72
C ILE A 466 -52.81 70.88 31.03
N ALA A 467 -52.35 71.10 29.80
CA ALA A 467 -52.69 72.30 29.02
C ALA A 467 -54.20 72.37 28.73
N LYS A 468 -54.81 71.25 28.32
CA LYS A 468 -56.26 71.12 28.10
C LYS A 468 -57.06 71.45 29.36
N ARG A 469 -56.67 70.90 30.51
CA ARG A 469 -57.34 71.16 31.80
C ARG A 469 -57.23 72.63 32.25
N LYS A 470 -56.12 73.31 31.95
CA LYS A 470 -55.90 74.71 32.32
C LYS A 470 -56.69 75.69 31.44
N MET A 471 -56.92 75.38 30.16
CA MET A 471 -57.54 76.29 29.20
C MET A 471 -59.07 76.18 29.11
N LYS A 472 -59.68 75.11 29.66
CA LYS A 472 -61.14 74.87 29.74
C LYS A 472 -61.88 75.14 28.42
N GLU A 473 -62.52 76.31 28.27
CA GLU A 473 -63.38 76.66 27.11
C GLU A 473 -62.61 77.23 25.90
N ASN A 474 -61.34 77.62 26.05
CA ASN A 474 -60.51 78.20 24.97
C ASN A 474 -59.36 77.27 24.54
N THR A 475 -59.51 75.95 24.66
CA THR A 475 -58.46 75.00 24.25
C THR A 475 -58.31 75.02 22.71
N PRO A 476 -57.13 75.36 22.16
CA PRO A 476 -56.90 75.26 20.71
C PRO A 476 -57.02 73.82 20.23
N ALA A 477 -57.65 73.60 19.08
CA ALA A 477 -57.82 72.27 18.48
C ALA A 477 -56.47 71.53 18.28
N GLU A 478 -55.38 72.29 18.19
CA GLU A 478 -54.00 71.81 18.09
C GLU A 478 -53.56 71.05 19.35
N ILE A 479 -53.97 71.44 20.56
CA ILE A 479 -53.60 70.75 21.80
C ILE A 479 -54.27 69.38 21.87
N ASP A 480 -55.53 69.30 21.46
CA ASP A 480 -56.25 68.03 21.34
C ASP A 480 -55.61 67.13 20.29
N LYS A 481 -55.21 67.68 19.15
CA LYS A 481 -54.46 66.94 18.13
C LYS A 481 -53.11 66.44 18.63
N ILE A 482 -52.39 67.21 19.46
CA ILE A 482 -51.11 66.76 20.06
C ILE A 482 -51.35 65.62 21.04
N SER A 483 -52.34 65.74 21.94
CA SER A 483 -52.69 64.67 22.89
C SER A 483 -53.06 63.37 22.16
N GLN A 484 -53.93 63.46 21.14
CA GLN A 484 -54.32 62.32 20.32
C GLN A 484 -53.14 61.73 19.54
N SER A 485 -52.29 62.57 18.94
CA SER A 485 -51.11 62.11 18.20
C SER A 485 -50.09 61.42 19.11
N ALA A 486 -49.88 61.93 20.32
CA ALA A 486 -49.01 61.31 21.33
C ALA A 486 -49.56 59.96 21.77
N ASN A 487 -50.87 59.86 22.00
CA ASN A 487 -51.53 58.61 22.35
C ASN A 487 -51.44 57.57 21.21
N ASP A 488 -51.62 58.00 19.95
CA ASP A 488 -51.49 57.12 18.79
C ASP A 488 -50.07 56.60 18.60
N VAL A 489 -49.05 57.43 18.85
CA VAL A 489 -47.65 57.01 18.79
C VAL A 489 -47.32 56.03 19.92
N LEU A 490 -47.75 56.29 21.16
CA LEU A 490 -47.59 55.36 22.29
C LEU A 490 -48.20 53.99 21.97
N ASN A 491 -49.43 53.99 21.48
CA ASN A 491 -50.14 52.76 21.14
C ASN A 491 -49.47 51.98 20.01
N LYS A 492 -48.90 52.66 19.01
CA LYS A 492 -48.13 52.01 17.93
C LYS A 492 -46.78 51.50 18.43
N MET A 493 -46.13 52.23 19.32
CA MET A 493 -44.84 51.88 19.92
C MET A 493 -44.95 50.67 20.84
N ASN A 494 -45.95 50.62 21.72
CA ASN A 494 -46.19 49.48 22.61
C ASN A 494 -46.42 48.18 21.83
N ALA A 495 -47.13 48.24 20.70
CA ALA A 495 -47.28 47.10 19.81
C ALA A 495 -45.96 46.65 19.15
N ILE A 496 -45.02 47.59 18.90
CA ILE A 496 -43.68 47.28 18.38
C ILE A 496 -42.81 46.66 19.47
N ILE A 497 -42.74 47.26 20.66
CA ILE A 497 -41.98 46.75 21.82
C ILE A 497 -42.43 45.32 22.16
N TRP A 498 -43.74 45.10 22.28
CA TRP A 498 -44.30 43.79 22.61
C TRP A 498 -43.95 42.72 21.57
N SER A 499 -43.85 43.10 20.29
CA SER A 499 -43.47 42.20 19.20
C SER A 499 -41.97 41.96 19.06
N MET A 500 -41.12 42.89 19.52
CA MET A 500 -39.67 42.73 19.46
C MET A 500 -39.09 42.00 20.67
N ASN A 501 -39.80 42.01 21.79
CA ASN A 501 -39.43 41.26 22.99
C ASN A 501 -39.60 39.74 22.75
N SER A 502 -38.49 39.00 22.82
CA SER A 502 -38.47 37.55 22.61
C SER A 502 -39.14 36.74 23.72
N GLY A 503 -39.28 37.31 24.92
CA GLY A 503 -40.06 36.67 25.99
C GLY A 503 -41.53 36.47 25.63
N ASN A 504 -42.01 37.16 24.58
CA ASN A 504 -43.39 37.07 24.10
C ASN A 504 -43.54 36.17 22.86
N ASP A 505 -42.50 35.47 22.42
CA ASP A 505 -42.51 34.68 21.16
C ASP A 505 -43.40 33.42 21.20
N THR A 506 -44.17 33.17 22.26
CA THR A 506 -45.12 32.05 22.32
C THR A 506 -46.50 32.42 21.77
N LEU A 507 -47.19 31.44 21.18
CA LEU A 507 -48.57 31.59 20.72
C LEU A 507 -49.54 31.93 21.87
N ASP A 508 -49.32 31.33 23.03
CA ASP A 508 -50.09 31.61 24.25
C ASP A 508 -50.04 33.08 24.67
N ASN A 509 -48.85 33.70 24.59
CA ASN A 509 -48.69 35.12 24.88
C ASN A 509 -49.44 36.00 23.87
N LEU A 510 -49.51 35.64 22.59
CA LEU A 510 -50.32 36.36 21.59
C LEU A 510 -51.82 36.27 21.90
N VAL A 511 -52.32 35.07 22.22
CA VAL A 511 -53.74 34.86 22.52
C VAL A 511 -54.14 35.61 23.80
N SER A 512 -53.32 35.51 24.85
CA SER A 512 -53.51 36.22 26.11
C SER A 512 -53.50 37.75 25.90
N TYR A 513 -52.58 38.26 25.09
CA TYR A 513 -52.50 39.68 24.78
C TYR A 513 -53.71 40.19 23.99
N ILE A 514 -54.17 39.43 22.98
CA ILE A 514 -55.39 39.76 22.22
C ILE A 514 -56.61 39.78 23.16
N ARG A 515 -56.74 38.78 24.04
CA ARG A 515 -57.85 38.70 24.99
C ARG A 515 -57.90 39.90 25.93
N ALA A 516 -56.77 40.21 26.58
CA ALA A 516 -56.68 41.35 27.49
C ALA A 516 -56.99 42.67 26.76
N TYR A 517 -56.35 42.88 25.60
CA TYR A 517 -56.57 44.10 24.80
C TYR A 517 -58.02 44.24 24.34
N SER A 518 -58.66 43.14 23.89
CA SER A 518 -60.05 43.21 23.39
C SER A 518 -61.03 43.60 24.49
N LEU A 519 -60.87 43.04 25.69
CA LEU A 519 -61.70 43.37 26.84
C LEU A 519 -61.48 44.83 27.29
N GLU A 520 -60.22 45.26 27.41
CA GLU A 520 -59.86 46.63 27.80
C GLU A 520 -60.34 47.66 26.76
N TYR A 521 -60.28 47.33 25.47
CA TYR A 521 -60.61 48.27 24.40
C TYR A 521 -62.10 48.67 24.37
N PHE A 522 -63.00 47.79 24.82
CA PHE A 522 -64.44 48.07 24.92
C PHE A 522 -64.89 48.40 26.34
N ASP A 523 -64.00 48.36 27.33
CA ASP A 523 -64.32 48.74 28.70
C ASP A 523 -64.73 50.22 28.76
N GLY A 524 -65.88 50.49 29.37
CA GLY A 524 -66.49 51.84 29.39
C GLY A 524 -67.19 52.29 28.10
N THR A 525 -67.34 51.41 27.10
CA THR A 525 -68.17 51.65 25.90
C THR A 525 -69.57 51.02 26.05
N GLU A 526 -70.51 51.39 25.18
CA GLU A 526 -71.87 50.77 25.15
C GLU A 526 -71.88 49.36 24.52
N ILE A 527 -70.73 48.85 24.08
CA ILE A 527 -70.61 47.55 23.40
C ILE A 527 -70.14 46.49 24.40
N TYR A 528 -70.94 45.44 24.57
CA TYR A 528 -70.54 44.28 25.37
C TYR A 528 -69.57 43.38 24.59
N CYS A 529 -68.33 43.25 25.08
CA CYS A 529 -67.30 42.42 24.46
C CYS A 529 -67.15 41.06 25.17
N LYS A 530 -67.27 39.97 24.40
CA LYS A 530 -66.98 38.61 24.86
C LYS A 530 -65.78 38.05 24.10
N VAL A 531 -64.88 37.35 24.81
CA VAL A 531 -63.71 36.68 24.21
C VAL A 531 -63.73 35.19 24.54
N ASP A 532 -63.82 34.36 23.50
CA ASP A 532 -63.77 32.90 23.59
C ASP A 532 -62.38 32.42 23.13
N THR A 533 -61.58 31.93 24.08
CA THR A 533 -60.26 31.33 23.83
C THR A 533 -60.34 29.81 23.89
N PRO A 534 -59.50 29.07 23.15
CA PRO A 534 -59.53 27.61 23.18
C PRO A 534 -59.04 27.10 24.55
N PRO A 535 -59.55 25.95 25.03
CA PRO A 535 -59.15 25.38 26.32
C PRO A 535 -57.69 24.89 26.34
N TYR A 536 -57.10 24.65 25.17
CA TYR A 536 -55.70 24.27 24.99
C TYR A 536 -55.11 25.11 23.87
N ILE A 537 -53.94 25.71 24.12
CA ILE A 537 -53.16 26.44 23.12
C ILE A 537 -51.85 25.66 22.92
N PRO A 538 -51.49 25.27 21.69
CA PRO A 538 -50.26 24.53 21.46
C PRO A 538 -49.05 25.39 21.79
N SER A 539 -48.06 24.79 22.47
CA SER A 539 -46.78 25.45 22.78
C SER A 539 -45.94 25.57 21.50
N ARG A 540 -46.22 26.61 20.72
CA ARG A 540 -45.50 26.96 19.49
C ARG A 540 -44.94 28.36 19.59
N GLU A 541 -43.74 28.53 19.03
CA GLU A 541 -43.13 29.84 18.87
C GLU A 541 -43.64 30.53 17.59
N LEU A 542 -43.95 31.81 17.71
CA LEU A 542 -44.40 32.66 16.63
C LEU A 542 -43.52 33.92 16.60
N GLN A 543 -42.78 34.07 15.49
CA GLN A 543 -41.87 35.21 15.30
C GLN A 543 -42.57 36.55 15.52
N GLY A 544 -41.87 37.49 16.16
CA GLY A 544 -42.34 38.84 16.47
C GLY A 544 -43.10 39.56 15.35
N ASP A 545 -42.60 39.53 14.12
CA ASP A 545 -43.25 40.18 12.97
C ASP A 545 -44.63 39.60 12.66
N LYS A 546 -44.79 38.29 12.83
CA LYS A 546 -46.07 37.59 12.63
C LYS A 546 -47.05 37.97 13.73
N ARG A 547 -46.62 37.92 14.99
CA ARG A 547 -47.40 38.35 16.16
C ARG A 547 -47.89 39.78 16.00
N ARG A 548 -47.00 40.70 15.62
CA ARG A 548 -47.30 42.12 15.39
C ARG A 548 -48.37 42.32 14.33
N ASN A 549 -48.22 41.69 13.16
CA ASN A 549 -49.16 41.87 12.07
C ASN A 549 -50.54 41.30 12.40
N ILE A 550 -50.60 40.14 13.06
CA ILE A 550 -51.86 39.53 13.51
C ILE A 550 -52.55 40.44 14.53
N PHE A 551 -51.84 40.90 15.57
CA PHE A 551 -52.39 41.80 16.57
C PHE A 551 -52.89 43.12 15.98
N LEU A 552 -52.14 43.72 15.05
CA LEU A 552 -52.56 44.95 14.38
C LEU A 552 -53.79 44.75 13.49
N CYS A 553 -54.01 43.55 12.95
CA CYS A 553 -55.22 43.22 12.21
C CYS A 553 -56.43 43.08 13.14
N VAL A 554 -56.26 42.41 14.29
CA VAL A 554 -57.28 42.33 15.34
C VAL A 554 -57.66 43.74 15.80
N LYS A 555 -56.68 44.56 16.14
CA LYS A 555 -56.89 45.95 16.59
C LYS A 555 -57.69 46.78 15.58
N GLU A 556 -57.31 46.72 14.31
CA GLU A 556 -58.03 47.45 13.25
C GLU A 556 -59.48 46.96 13.13
N SER A 557 -59.70 45.66 13.26
CA SER A 557 -61.03 45.05 13.21
C SER A 557 -61.89 45.50 14.39
N LEU A 558 -61.36 45.52 15.62
CA LEU A 558 -62.08 46.05 16.79
C LEU A 558 -62.40 47.54 16.67
N ASN A 559 -61.45 48.34 16.14
CA ASN A 559 -61.68 49.76 15.87
C ASN A 559 -62.77 49.98 14.80
N ASN A 560 -62.87 49.10 13.80
CA ASN A 560 -63.94 49.15 12.81
C ASN A 560 -65.31 48.86 13.46
N VAL A 561 -65.38 47.88 14.37
CA VAL A 561 -66.61 47.62 15.14
C VAL A 561 -67.01 48.88 15.90
N LEU A 562 -66.14 49.43 16.75
CA LEU A 562 -66.47 50.58 17.59
C LEU A 562 -66.91 51.81 16.79
N LYS A 563 -66.28 52.10 15.64
CA LYS A 563 -66.54 53.32 14.86
C LYS A 563 -67.68 53.21 13.86
N HIS A 564 -67.96 52.01 13.35
CA HIS A 564 -68.77 51.85 12.14
C HIS A 564 -69.93 50.86 12.27
N SER A 565 -69.92 49.94 13.23
CA SER A 565 -70.95 48.88 13.26
C SER A 565 -72.27 49.33 13.91
N GLY A 566 -72.23 50.26 14.88
CA GLY A 566 -73.39 50.55 15.73
C GLY A 566 -73.86 49.32 16.55
N ALA A 567 -73.00 48.32 16.70
CA ALA A 567 -73.28 47.07 17.40
C ALA A 567 -73.47 47.30 18.90
N LYS A 568 -74.22 46.41 19.54
CA LYS A 568 -74.33 46.33 21.01
C LYS A 568 -73.47 45.22 21.61
N GLU A 569 -73.08 44.24 20.79
CA GLU A 569 -72.27 43.10 21.21
C GLU A 569 -71.18 42.79 20.17
N VAL A 570 -70.01 42.40 20.66
CA VAL A 570 -68.91 41.86 19.85
C VAL A 570 -68.36 40.59 20.48
N LEU A 571 -68.16 39.56 19.66
CA LEU A 571 -67.57 38.29 20.04
C LEU A 571 -66.23 38.10 19.32
N VAL A 572 -65.15 37.97 20.08
CA VAL A 572 -63.83 37.58 19.59
C VAL A 572 -63.62 36.10 19.89
N ARG A 573 -63.57 35.27 18.85
CA ARG A 573 -63.36 33.82 18.98
C ARG A 573 -62.02 33.43 18.40
N ILE A 574 -61.24 32.67 19.18
CA ILE A 574 -59.90 32.25 18.79
C ILE A 574 -59.86 30.71 18.76
N PHE A 575 -59.34 30.18 17.65
CA PHE A 575 -59.02 28.75 17.50
C PHE A 575 -57.54 28.62 17.17
N ALA A 576 -56.88 27.66 17.80
CA ALA A 576 -55.46 27.40 17.61
C ALA A 576 -55.21 25.89 17.53
N ASP A 577 -55.15 25.38 16.30
CA ASP A 577 -54.79 23.98 16.02
C ASP A 577 -53.72 23.94 14.90
N GLU A 578 -54.02 23.43 13.70
CA GLU A 578 -53.15 23.57 12.52
C GLU A 578 -53.10 25.02 11.99
N PHE A 579 -54.17 25.77 12.24
CA PHE A 579 -54.27 27.19 11.91
C PHE A 579 -54.62 27.98 13.15
N LEU A 580 -54.08 29.19 13.24
CA LEU A 580 -54.60 30.23 14.11
C LEU A 580 -55.73 30.94 13.37
N VAL A 581 -56.95 30.79 13.86
CA VAL A 581 -58.14 31.47 13.34
C VAL A 581 -58.66 32.43 14.39
N ILE A 582 -58.80 33.70 14.03
CA ILE A 582 -59.39 34.73 14.88
C ILE A 582 -60.61 35.28 14.17
N GLU A 583 -61.77 35.06 14.75
CA GLU A 583 -63.06 35.56 14.29
C GLU A 583 -63.49 36.73 15.17
N ILE A 584 -63.86 37.86 14.55
CA ILE A 584 -64.39 39.03 15.25
C ILE A 584 -65.77 39.28 14.67
N ILE A 585 -66.81 39.04 15.48
CA ILE A 585 -68.21 39.00 15.06
C ILE A 585 -68.94 40.12 15.79
N ASP A 586 -69.56 41.05 15.07
CA ASP A 586 -70.45 42.07 15.63
C ASP A 586 -71.91 41.87 15.20
N ASN A 587 -72.84 42.41 15.97
CA ASN A 587 -74.28 42.40 15.68
C ASN A 587 -74.80 43.75 15.13
N GLY A 588 -73.94 44.49 14.43
CA GLY A 588 -74.23 45.82 13.92
C GLY A 588 -75.01 45.84 12.60
N VAL A 589 -75.01 47.00 11.95
CA VAL A 589 -75.78 47.25 10.72
C VAL A 589 -75.18 46.61 9.45
N GLY A 590 -74.04 45.93 9.56
CA GLY A 590 -73.32 45.34 8.42
C GLY A 590 -72.55 46.36 7.57
N ILE A 591 -72.00 45.91 6.43
CA ILE A 591 -71.25 46.77 5.48
C ILE A 591 -72.09 46.99 4.21
N ASP A 592 -72.31 48.25 3.82
CA ASP A 592 -72.88 48.59 2.52
C ASP A 592 -71.83 48.37 1.41
N VAL A 593 -72.03 47.31 0.63
CA VAL A 593 -71.13 46.88 -0.46
C VAL A 593 -71.06 47.93 -1.58
N ASN A 594 -72.06 48.79 -1.73
CA ASN A 594 -72.08 49.84 -2.75
C ASN A 594 -71.28 51.09 -2.36
N ASN A 595 -70.90 51.24 -1.07
CA ASN A 595 -70.23 52.43 -0.53
C ASN A 595 -68.87 52.13 0.15
N LEU A 596 -68.19 51.07 -0.30
CA LEU A 596 -66.90 50.57 0.20
C LEU A 596 -65.74 51.61 0.25
N ARG A 597 -65.87 52.78 -0.39
CA ARG A 597 -64.87 53.87 -0.30
C ARG A 597 -64.70 54.40 1.13
N MET A 598 -65.74 54.34 1.97
CA MET A 598 -65.68 54.81 3.37
C MET A 598 -64.82 53.91 4.28
N PHE A 599 -64.61 52.64 3.89
CA PHE A 599 -63.78 51.64 4.61
C PHE A 599 -62.38 51.45 3.98
N GLY A 600 -62.05 52.23 2.95
CA GLY A 600 -61.03 51.90 1.94
C GLY A 600 -59.59 51.77 2.42
N ASN A 601 -59.23 52.28 3.60
CA ASN A 601 -57.87 52.22 4.13
C ASN A 601 -57.67 51.09 5.16
N GLY A 602 -58.62 50.87 6.09
CA GLY A 602 -58.51 49.87 7.16
C GLY A 602 -58.51 48.42 6.64
N LEU A 603 -59.49 48.08 5.80
CA LEU A 603 -59.63 46.72 5.25
C LEU A 603 -58.48 46.35 4.30
N LYS A 604 -57.99 47.31 3.50
CA LYS A 604 -56.81 47.10 2.64
C LYS A 604 -55.54 46.87 3.46
N ASN A 605 -55.41 47.52 4.61
CA ASN A 605 -54.28 47.34 5.51
C ASN A 605 -54.32 45.96 6.17
N ILE A 606 -55.49 45.49 6.62
CA ILE A 606 -55.66 44.14 7.18
C ILE A 606 -55.28 43.08 6.13
N ALA A 607 -55.85 43.17 4.92
CA ALA A 607 -55.55 42.23 3.83
C ALA A 607 -54.06 42.20 3.47
N ARG A 608 -53.42 43.38 3.40
CA ARG A 608 -51.98 43.49 3.11
C ARG A 608 -51.13 42.87 4.22
N ARG A 609 -51.45 43.13 5.48
CA ARG A 609 -50.71 42.61 6.64
C ARG A 609 -50.83 41.10 6.74
N MET A 610 -52.04 40.54 6.63
CA MET A 610 -52.25 39.09 6.63
C MET A 610 -51.51 38.41 5.46
N LYS A 611 -51.61 38.98 4.26
CA LYS A 611 -50.87 38.46 3.10
C LYS A 611 -49.35 38.51 3.30
N SER A 612 -48.81 39.57 3.91
CA SER A 612 -47.36 39.72 4.13
C SER A 612 -46.76 38.66 5.05
N ILE A 613 -47.58 38.06 5.92
CA ILE A 613 -47.17 36.98 6.81
C ILE A 613 -47.60 35.60 6.29
N GLY A 614 -48.19 35.50 5.10
CA GLY A 614 -48.69 34.24 4.53
C GLY A 614 -50.03 33.76 5.09
N GLY A 615 -50.78 34.63 5.76
CA GLY A 615 -52.15 34.37 6.21
C GLY A 615 -53.22 34.89 5.24
N SER A 616 -54.47 34.58 5.52
CA SER A 616 -55.65 35.03 4.77
C SER A 616 -56.59 35.87 5.63
N PHE A 617 -57.42 36.65 4.95
CA PHE A 617 -58.40 37.55 5.52
C PHE A 617 -59.70 37.42 4.73
N GLU A 618 -60.82 37.31 5.45
CA GLU A 618 -62.16 37.22 4.89
C GLU A 618 -63.13 38.07 5.72
N ILE A 619 -64.12 38.66 5.05
CA ILE A 619 -65.22 39.37 5.71
C ILE A 619 -66.53 38.76 5.23
N LEU A 620 -67.41 38.46 6.17
CA LEU A 620 -68.78 38.01 5.93
C LEU A 620 -69.76 39.04 6.49
N ASN A 621 -70.87 39.27 5.79
CA ASN A 621 -71.91 40.23 6.18
C ASN A 621 -73.22 39.48 6.42
N ASN A 622 -73.49 39.10 7.68
CA ASN A 622 -74.61 38.25 8.07
C ASN A 622 -75.27 38.82 9.34
N ASN A 623 -76.23 39.74 9.19
CA ASN A 623 -76.87 40.46 10.31
C ASN A 623 -75.84 41.11 11.27
N GLY A 624 -74.83 41.77 10.68
CA GLY A 624 -73.62 42.23 11.33
C GLY A 624 -72.39 41.86 10.51
N VAL A 625 -71.19 42.22 10.97
CA VAL A 625 -69.93 41.91 10.27
C VAL A 625 -69.16 40.82 11.00
N THR A 626 -68.67 39.83 10.27
CA THR A 626 -67.69 38.85 10.76
C THR A 626 -66.38 39.02 10.02
N THR A 627 -65.32 39.36 10.75
CA THR A 627 -63.95 39.42 10.22
C THR A 627 -63.20 38.15 10.63
N ILE A 628 -62.65 37.43 9.65
CA ILE A 628 -61.91 36.17 9.86
C ILE A 628 -60.46 36.37 9.45
N LEU A 629 -59.54 36.17 10.39
CA LEU A 629 -58.10 36.15 10.18
C LEU A 629 -57.61 34.71 10.32
N ARG A 630 -56.92 34.17 9.31
CA ARG A 630 -56.37 32.81 9.35
C ARG A 630 -54.88 32.81 9.06
N TYR A 631 -54.09 32.16 9.91
CA TYR A 631 -52.64 32.04 9.77
C TYR A 631 -52.20 30.58 9.99
N PRO A 632 -51.40 29.96 9.11
CA PRO A 632 -50.90 28.60 9.29
C PRO A 632 -49.85 28.54 10.41
N LEU A 633 -50.11 27.73 11.45
CA LEU A 633 -49.26 27.62 12.64
C LEU A 633 -48.05 26.71 12.44
#